data_AF-A0AAD4UMY3-F1
#
_entry.id   AF-A0AAD4UMY3-F1
#
_cell.length_a   1.000
_cell.length_b   1.000
_cell.length_c   1.000
_cell.angle_alpha   90.00
_cell.angle_beta   90.00
_cell.angle_gamma   90.00
#
_symmetry.space_group_name_H-M   'P 1'
#
loop_
_entity.id
_entity.type
_entity.pdbx_description
1 polymer ?
#
loop_
_entity_poly.entity_id
_entity_poly.type
_entity_poly.pdbx_seq_one_letter_code
_entity_poly.pdbx_strand_id
1 'polypeptide(L)' 'MLPPNARQRFVTKAQKKDGKKRKRSRKESYSIYVYKVLKQVHPDTGISSKAMGIMNSFVNDIFERIAGEASRLAHYN' A
#
# COMPACT_ATOMS: atom_id res chain seq x y z
N MET A 1 -35.91 -7.37 -48.50
CA MET A 1 -34.61 -7.27 -47.80
C MET A 1 -34.58 -8.32 -46.69
N LEU A 2 -33.54 -9.17 -46.64
CA LEU A 2 -33.35 -10.25 -45.64
C LEU A 2 -32.53 -9.75 -44.40
N PRO A 3 -32.63 -10.41 -43.22
CA PRO A 3 -32.21 -9.93 -41.88
C PRO A 3 -30.78 -10.39 -41.47
N PRO A 4 -30.22 -9.95 -40.30
CA PRO A 4 -29.94 -10.95 -39.24
C PRO A 4 -29.78 -10.47 -37.76
N ASN A 5 -30.00 -11.42 -36.84
CA ASN A 5 -29.28 -11.71 -35.57
C ASN A 5 -29.78 -11.23 -34.18
N ALA A 6 -30.13 -12.27 -33.40
CA ALA A 6 -30.25 -12.33 -31.95
C ALA A 6 -28.94 -12.03 -31.20
N ARG A 7 -29.06 -11.46 -29.99
CA ARG A 7 -28.04 -11.51 -28.93
C ARG A 7 -28.70 -11.78 -27.57
N GLN A 8 -28.58 -13.03 -27.10
CA GLN A 8 -28.67 -13.39 -25.67
C GLN A 8 -27.61 -12.60 -24.89
N ARG A 9 -27.93 -12.04 -23.70
CA ARG A 9 -27.00 -12.00 -22.54
C ARG A 9 -27.70 -11.96 -21.16
N PHE A 10 -27.63 -13.12 -20.51
CA PHE A 10 -27.30 -13.43 -19.10
C PHE A 10 -27.99 -12.70 -17.93
N VAL A 11 -28.81 -13.47 -17.22
CA VAL A 11 -29.16 -13.29 -15.80
C VAL A 11 -27.91 -13.44 -14.96
N THR A 12 -27.35 -12.35 -14.41
CA THR A 12 -26.29 -12.46 -13.41
C THR A 12 -26.90 -12.56 -12.02
N LYS A 13 -26.83 -13.78 -11.48
CA LYS A 13 -27.13 -14.17 -10.09
C LYS A 13 -26.55 -13.18 -9.08
N ALA A 14 -27.36 -12.80 -8.09
CA ALA A 14 -26.90 -12.13 -6.89
C ALA A 14 -25.75 -12.93 -6.25
N GLN A 15 -24.55 -12.36 -6.20
CA GLN A 15 -23.46 -12.93 -5.45
C GLN A 15 -23.73 -12.70 -3.96
N LYS A 16 -23.95 -13.81 -3.24
CA LYS A 16 -23.90 -13.89 -1.78
C LYS A 16 -22.66 -13.14 -1.28
N LYS A 17 -22.87 -12.17 -0.38
CA LYS A 17 -21.84 -11.62 0.50
C LYS A 17 -21.39 -12.71 1.48
N ASP A 18 -20.62 -13.67 1.02
CA ASP A 18 -19.97 -14.64 1.90
C ASP A 18 -18.49 -14.71 1.58
N GLY A 19 -17.67 -14.45 2.59
CA GLY A 19 -16.23 -14.26 2.45
C GLY A 19 -15.77 -12.95 3.07
N LYS A 20 -15.85 -12.85 4.40
CA LYS A 20 -14.93 -11.99 5.15
C LYS A 20 -13.51 -12.45 4.76
N LYS A 21 -12.94 -11.81 3.73
CA LYS A 21 -11.53 -11.99 3.34
C LYS A 21 -10.74 -11.83 4.62
N ARG A 22 -10.04 -12.89 5.03
CA ARG A 22 -9.12 -12.92 6.17
C ARG A 22 -8.44 -11.55 6.23
N LYS A 23 -8.68 -10.80 7.32
CA LYS A 23 -7.99 -9.53 7.59
C LYS A 23 -6.50 -9.87 7.50
N ARG A 24 -5.85 -9.49 6.39
CA ARG A 24 -4.40 -9.64 6.26
C ARG A 24 -3.84 -8.87 7.44
N SER A 25 -3.04 -9.54 8.27
CA SER A 25 -2.34 -8.87 9.37
C SER A 25 -1.73 -7.60 8.80
N ARG A 26 -2.03 -6.46 9.43
CA ARG A 26 -1.59 -5.16 8.92
C ARG A 26 -0.07 -5.17 8.97
N LYS A 27 0.57 -5.25 7.80
CA LYS A 27 2.01 -5.10 7.72
C LYS A 27 2.34 -3.71 8.22
N GLU A 28 3.09 -3.62 9.32
CA GLU A 28 3.61 -2.34 9.78
C GLU A 28 4.48 -1.75 8.66
N SER A 29 4.14 -0.51 8.28
CA SER A 29 4.76 0.19 7.18
C SER A 29 4.60 1.69 7.36
N TYR A 30 5.61 2.43 6.92
CA TYR A 30 5.63 3.89 6.91
C TYR A 30 4.82 4.50 5.76
N SER A 31 4.13 3.69 4.94
CA SER A 31 3.46 4.13 3.71
C SER A 31 2.50 5.31 3.89
N ILE A 32 1.76 5.35 5.00
CA ILE A 32 0.82 6.45 5.30
C ILE A 32 1.58 7.77 5.50
N TYR A 33 2.71 7.73 6.20
CA TYR A 33 3.50 8.92 6.50
C TYR A 33 4.27 9.40 5.29
N VAL A 34 4.84 8.47 4.51
CA VAL A 34 5.47 8.80 3.22
C VAL A 34 4.47 9.50 2.30
N TYR A 35 3.22 9.01 2.23
CA TYR A 35 2.18 9.65 1.44
C TYR A 35 1.80 11.05 1.96
N LYS A 36 1.66 11.21 3.28
CA LYS A 36 1.35 12.51 3.89
C LYS A 36 2.42 13.56 3.57
N VAL A 37 3.70 13.21 3.75
CA VAL A 37 4.82 14.12 3.46
C VAL A 37 4.88 14.42 1.97
N LEU A 38 4.72 13.40 1.11
CA LEU A 38 4.71 13.60 -0.35
C LEU A 38 3.63 14.61 -0.77
N LYS A 39 2.42 14.53 -0.22
CA LYS A 39 1.34 15.46 -0.56
C LYS A 39 1.53 16.86 0.01
N GLN A 40 2.28 17.00 1.09
CA GLN A 40 2.67 18.31 1.61
C GLN A 40 3.66 19.02 0.67
N VAL A 41 4.58 18.30 0.03
CA VAL A 41 5.60 18.88 -0.85
C VAL A 41 5.19 18.92 -2.33
N HIS A 42 4.42 17.94 -2.79
CA HIS A 42 3.97 17.78 -4.17
C HIS A 42 2.52 17.26 -4.23
N PRO A 43 1.51 18.15 -4.13
CA PRO A 43 0.10 17.78 -4.07
C PRO A 43 -0.38 16.94 -5.26
N ASP A 44 0.14 17.19 -6.46
CA ASP A 44 -0.32 16.57 -7.70
C ASP A 44 0.50 15.32 -8.10
N THR A 45 1.59 15.05 -7.40
CA THR A 45 2.48 13.92 -7.73
C THR A 45 2.00 12.63 -7.04
N GLY A 46 2.04 11.52 -7.78
CA GLY A 46 1.81 10.17 -7.27
C GLY A 46 3.11 9.41 -7.04
N ILE A 47 3.04 8.32 -6.27
CA ILE A 47 4.18 7.41 -6.03
C ILE A 47 3.75 5.97 -6.36
N SER A 48 4.61 5.25 -7.09
CA SER A 48 4.36 3.86 -7.44
C SER A 48 4.52 2.94 -6.23
N SER A 49 3.93 1.74 -6.27
CA SER A 49 4.07 0.74 -5.20
C SER A 49 5.52 0.28 -5.01
N LYS A 50 6.29 0.18 -6.10
CA LYS A 50 7.73 -0.14 -6.05
C LYS A 50 8.52 0.95 -5.33
N ALA A 51 8.28 2.22 -5.68
CA ALA A 51 8.92 3.35 -5.02
C ALA A 51 8.51 3.45 -3.54
N MET A 52 7.24 3.19 -3.21
CA MET A 52 6.79 3.11 -1.82
C MET A 52 7.51 2.03 -1.03
N GLY A 53 7.75 0.85 -1.63
CA GLY A 53 8.54 -0.21 -1.02
C GLY A 53 9.98 0.22 -0.72
N ILE A 54 10.63 0.91 -1.67
CA ILE A 54 11.98 1.46 -1.48
C ILE A 54 11.99 2.48 -0.33
N MET A 55 11.03 3.40 -0.29
CA MET A 55 10.91 4.39 0.79
C MET A 55 10.71 3.74 2.16
N ASN A 56 9.92 2.67 2.23
CA ASN A 56 9.72 1.94 3.48
C ASN A 56 11.03 1.31 3.99
N SER A 57 11.84 0.72 3.10
CA SER A 57 13.15 0.17 3.48
C SER A 57 14.15 1.26 3.85
N PHE A 58 14.14 2.40 3.14
CA PHE A 58 14.99 3.54 3.45
C PHE A 58 14.76 4.07 4.87
N VAL A 59 13.49 4.22 5.27
CA VAL A 59 13.15 4.67 6.64
C VAL A 59 13.63 3.67 7.69
N ASN A 60 13.50 2.37 7.45
CA ASN A 60 14.02 1.34 8.36
C ASN A 60 15.54 1.39 8.50
N ASP A 61 16.29 1.49 7.40
CA ASP A 61 17.77 1.56 7.43
C ASP A 61 18.24 2.76 8.28
N ILE A 62 17.66 3.94 8.07
CA ILE A 62 17.98 5.11 8.88
C ILE A 62 17.57 4.93 10.35
N PHE A 63 16.38 4.36 10.61
CA PHE A 63 15.93 4.09 11.97
C PHE A 63 16.87 3.14 12.72
N GLU A 64 17.28 2.04 12.10
CA GLU A 64 18.19 1.05 12.68
C GLU A 64 19.56 1.66 12.98
N ARG A 65 20.09 2.50 12.08
CA ARG A 65 21.36 3.22 12.32
C ARG A 65 21.26 4.14 13.53
N ILE A 66 20.20 4.94 13.62
CA ILE A 66 19.98 5.86 14.75
C ILE A 66 19.79 5.08 16.05
N ALA A 67 18.97 4.02 16.04
CA ALA A 67 18.72 3.19 17.21
C ALA A 67 20.01 2.48 17.68
N GLY A 68 20.85 2.02 16.75
CA GLY A 68 22.14 1.43 17.04
C GLY A 68 23.09 2.40 17.74
N GLU A 69 23.24 3.61 17.22
CA GLU A 69 24.08 4.63 17.87
C GLU A 69 23.51 5.10 19.21
N ALA A 70 22.18 5.26 19.32
CA ALA A 70 21.53 5.59 20.59
C ALA A 70 21.75 4.50 21.65
N SER A 71 21.67 3.22 21.26
CA SER A 71 21.96 2.09 22.13
C SER A 71 23.41 2.12 22.61
N ARG A 72 24.38 2.34 21.71
CA ARG A 72 25.79 2.48 22.07
C ARG A 72 26.02 3.61 23.07
N LEU A 73 25.42 4.78 22.83
CA LEU A 73 25.50 5.91 23.76
C LEU A 73 24.89 5.59 25.13
N ALA A 74 23.76 4.88 25.18
CA ALA A 74 23.13 4.46 26.42
C ALA A 74 23.96 3.42 27.20
N HIS A 75 24.77 2.62 26.52
CA HIS A 75 25.70 1.68 27.15
C HIS A 75 26.99 2.33 27.67
N TYR A 76 27.39 3.48 27.12
CA TYR A 76 28.57 4.22 27.57
C TYR A 76 28.31 5.15 28.75
N ASN A 77 27.05 5.57 28.97
CA ASN A 77 26.63 6.39 30.11
C ASN A 77 26.04 5.52 31.23
#